data_AF-A0A2I0PI77-F1
#
_entry.id   AF-A0A2I0PI77-F1
#
_cell.length_a   1.000
_cell.length_b   1.000
_cell.length_c   1.000
_cell.angle_alpha   90.00
_cell.angle_beta   90.00
_cell.angle_gamma   90.00
#
_symmetry.space_group_name_H-M   'P 1'
#
loop_
_entity.id
_entity.type
_entity.pdbx_description
1 polymer ?
#
loop_
_entity_poly.entity_id
_entity_poly.type
_entity_poly.pdbx_seq_one_letter_code
_entity_poly.pdbx_strand_id
1 'polypeptide(L)'
;MVEFKVVVSDPKTGRAYNVDASGGAAGAIVGKSIGDEVDAGSLGLSGYKLKITGASDRTGTTAKKGIPGAGKRKLLLAGGIGFNPVMDGERRRKTVRASEITQDFVQINAQVTAYGEKTLDELFPKVEGEKKEAKKKTR
;
A
#
# COMPACT_ATOMS: atom_id res chain seq x y z
N MET A 1 -10.12 -9.81 12.40
CA MET A 1 -9.98 -10.14 10.97
C MET A 1 -9.11 -9.06 10.36
N VAL A 2 -8.07 -9.44 9.61
CA VAL A 2 -7.16 -8.47 9.01
C VAL A 2 -7.79 -7.98 7.72
N GLU A 3 -7.99 -6.68 7.63
CA GLU A 3 -8.59 -6.00 6.48
C GLU A 3 -7.55 -5.02 5.97
N PHE A 4 -7.09 -5.22 4.74
CA PHE A 4 -6.14 -4.32 4.10
C PHE A 4 -6.82 -3.56 2.98
N LYS A 5 -6.60 -2.26 2.93
CA LYS A 5 -6.92 -1.46 1.75
C LYS A 5 -5.77 -1.56 0.77
N VAL A 6 -5.96 -2.29 -0.33
CA VAL A 6 -4.95 -2.42 -1.39
C VAL A 6 -5.25 -1.38 -2.47
N VAL A 7 -4.30 -0.47 -2.69
CA VAL A 7 -4.36 0.49 -3.78
C VAL A 7 -3.57 -0.06 -4.94
N VAL A 8 -4.27 -0.43 -6.02
CA VAL A 8 -3.67 -0.92 -7.25
C VAL A 8 -3.57 0.23 -8.24
N SER A 9 -2.35 0.63 -8.57
CA SER A 9 -2.06 1.65 -9.57
C SER A 9 -1.69 1.02 -10.91
N ASP A 10 -2.38 1.46 -11.96
CA ASP A 10 -2.07 1.13 -13.34
C ASP A 10 -1.19 2.24 -13.95
N PRO A 11 0.09 1.97 -14.27
CA PRO A 11 0.99 2.97 -14.84
C PRO A 11 0.68 3.35 -16.29
N LYS A 12 -0.12 2.58 -17.04
CA LYS A 12 -0.48 2.91 -18.43
C LYS A 12 -1.70 3.83 -18.50
N THR A 13 -2.72 3.54 -17.69
CA THR A 13 -3.94 4.37 -17.65
C THR A 13 -3.82 5.53 -16.66
N GLY A 14 -2.82 5.49 -15.78
CA GLY A 14 -2.64 6.50 -14.71
C GLY A 14 -3.73 6.43 -13.64
N ARG A 15 -4.56 5.38 -13.65
CA ARG A 15 -5.66 5.20 -12.71
C ARG A 15 -5.23 4.36 -11.52
N ALA A 16 -5.85 4.64 -10.37
CA ALA A 16 -5.67 3.85 -9.15
C ALA A 16 -7.02 3.36 -8.65
N TYR A 17 -7.08 2.08 -8.32
CA TYR A 17 -8.28 1.41 -7.84
C TYR A 17 -8.07 0.94 -6.40
N ASN A 18 -9.09 1.10 -5.56
CA ASN A 18 -9.07 0.64 -4.19
C ASN A 18 -9.75 -0.73 -4.12
N VAL A 19 -9.04 -1.73 -3.59
CA VAL A 19 -9.56 -3.09 -3.38
C VAL A 19 -9.48 -3.38 -1.89
N ASP A 20 -10.61 -3.72 -1.29
CA ASP A 20 -10.65 -4.16 0.10
C ASP A 20 -10.32 -5.66 0.14
N ALA A 21 -9.12 -5.98 0.64
CA ALA A 21 -8.63 -7.34 0.75
C ALA A 21 -8.96 -7.89 2.15
N SER A 22 -9.91 -8.81 2.23
CA SER A 22 -10.32 -9.47 3.46
C SER A 22 -9.80 -10.92 3.54
N GLY A 23 -9.51 -11.38 4.76
CA GLY A 23 -9.32 -12.79 5.09
C GLY A 23 -8.21 -13.51 4.31
N GLY A 24 -8.59 -14.27 3.27
CA GLY A 24 -7.67 -15.10 2.48
C GLY A 24 -6.75 -14.30 1.55
N ALA A 25 -7.24 -13.18 1.00
CA ALA A 25 -6.43 -12.29 0.19
C ALA A 25 -5.37 -11.56 1.02
N ALA A 26 -5.76 -11.15 2.23
CA ALA A 26 -4.89 -10.53 3.21
C ALA A 26 -3.76 -11.48 3.64
N GLY A 27 -4.08 -12.75 3.91
CA GLY A 27 -3.09 -13.78 4.26
C GLY A 27 -2.02 -14.00 3.19
N ALA A 28 -2.38 -13.92 1.90
CA ALA A 28 -1.44 -14.11 0.78
C ALA A 28 -0.45 -12.95 0.58
N ILE A 29 -0.71 -11.79 1.20
CA ILE A 29 0.14 -10.59 1.11
C ILE A 29 1.03 -10.46 2.37
N VAL A 30 0.58 -10.98 3.52
CA VAL A 30 1.35 -11.02 4.76
C VAL A 30 2.59 -11.90 4.59
N GLY A 31 3.75 -11.41 5.04
CA GLY A 31 5.05 -12.08 4.91
C GLY A 31 5.83 -11.74 3.64
N LYS A 32 5.22 -11.01 2.69
CA LYS A 32 5.94 -10.51 1.50
C LYS A 32 6.67 -9.21 1.80
N SER A 33 7.73 -8.93 1.03
CA SER A 33 8.51 -7.71 1.18
C SER A 33 8.12 -6.64 0.16
N ILE A 34 8.35 -5.38 0.53
CA ILE A 34 8.22 -4.25 -0.39
C ILE A 34 9.23 -4.37 -1.53
N GLY A 35 8.70 -4.39 -2.74
CA GLY A 35 9.45 -4.58 -3.98
C GLY A 35 9.21 -5.94 -4.64
N ASP A 36 8.56 -6.87 -3.95
CA ASP A 36 8.23 -8.18 -4.48
C ASP A 36 7.02 -8.12 -5.42
N GLU A 37 6.96 -9.07 -6.34
CA GLU A 37 5.83 -9.30 -7.22
C GLU A 37 4.87 -10.32 -6.62
N VAL A 38 3.58 -10.03 -6.74
CA VAL A 38 2.47 -10.80 -6.18
C VAL A 38 1.45 -11.04 -7.27
N ASP A 39 1.03 -12.29 -7.40
CA ASP A 39 -0.09 -12.64 -8.25
C ASP A 39 -1.38 -12.08 -7.64
N ALA A 40 -2.13 -11.33 -8.44
CA ALA A 40 -3.34 -10.66 -8.01
C ALA A 40 -4.58 -11.56 -8.04
N GLY A 41 -4.40 -12.86 -8.31
CA GLY A 41 -5.48 -13.85 -8.29
C GLY A 41 -6.22 -13.89 -6.95
N SER A 42 -5.49 -13.70 -5.83
CA SER A 42 -6.09 -13.62 -4.50
C SER A 42 -6.95 -12.37 -4.27
N LEU A 43 -6.80 -11.33 -5.09
CA LEU A 43 -7.54 -10.07 -5.03
C LEU A 43 -8.69 -10.01 -6.06
N GLY A 44 -8.99 -11.12 -6.75
CA GLY A 44 -10.01 -11.15 -7.81
C GLY A 44 -9.52 -10.65 -9.18
N LEU A 45 -8.23 -10.34 -9.31
CA LEU A 45 -7.58 -9.90 -10.55
C LEU A 45 -6.78 -11.08 -11.14
N SER A 46 -7.50 -12.06 -11.69
CA SER A 46 -6.90 -13.24 -12.32
C SER A 46 -6.00 -12.82 -13.51
N GLY A 47 -4.75 -13.29 -13.51
CA GLY A 47 -3.80 -13.03 -14.61
C GLY A 47 -2.98 -11.75 -14.45
N TYR A 48 -3.20 -10.95 -13.40
CA TYR A 48 -2.42 -9.75 -13.13
C TYR A 48 -1.25 -10.03 -12.17
N LYS A 49 -0.09 -9.41 -12.45
CA LYS A 49 1.01 -9.31 -11.49
C LYS A 49 1.11 -7.91 -10.94
N LEU A 50 1.20 -7.83 -9.63
CA LEU A 50 1.30 -6.59 -8.87
C LEU A 50 2.64 -6.54 -8.15
N LYS A 51 3.36 -5.45 -8.32
CA LYS A 51 4.57 -5.16 -7.55
C LYS A 51 4.21 -4.29 -6.36
N ILE A 52 4.55 -4.74 -5.15
CA ILE A 52 4.32 -3.96 -3.95
C ILE A 52 5.32 -2.80 -3.91
N THR A 53 4.83 -1.57 -3.93
CA THR A 53 5.68 -0.38 -3.93
C THR A 53 5.85 0.21 -2.53
N GLY A 54 4.84 0.05 -1.66
CA GLY A 54 4.92 0.52 -0.28
C GLY A 54 3.72 0.11 0.57
N ALA A 55 3.79 0.39 1.86
CA ALA A 55 2.71 0.15 2.80
C ALA A 55 2.72 1.17 3.95
N SER A 56 1.57 1.38 4.57
CA SER A 56 1.42 2.26 5.73
C SER A 56 0.69 1.58 6.89
N ASP A 57 1.24 1.79 8.09
CA ASP A 57 0.66 1.33 9.35
C ASP A 57 -0.54 2.18 9.79
N ARG A 58 -1.30 1.66 10.74
CA ARG A 58 -2.31 2.41 11.50
C ARG A 58 -1.79 3.71 12.13
N THR A 59 -0.50 3.76 12.48
CA THR A 59 0.16 4.97 13.04
C THR A 59 0.65 5.94 11.97
N GLY A 60 0.35 5.71 10.69
CA GLY A 60 0.84 6.51 9.56
C GLY A 60 2.34 6.33 9.28
N THR A 61 2.99 5.35 9.91
CA THR A 61 4.40 5.05 9.67
C THR A 61 4.54 4.35 8.33
N THR A 62 5.39 4.88 7.46
CA THR A 62 5.67 4.28 6.16
C THR A 62 6.68 3.15 6.29
N ALA A 63 6.46 2.10 5.50
CA ALA A 63 7.44 1.05 5.33
C ALA A 63 8.45 1.40 4.24
N LYS A 64 9.72 1.07 4.49
CA LYS A 64 10.84 1.42 3.61
C LYS A 64 11.52 0.17 3.08
N LYS A 65 11.75 0.13 1.76
CA LYS A 65 12.51 -0.92 1.08
C LYS A 65 13.97 -0.91 1.58
N GLY A 66 14.48 -2.10 1.94
CA GLY A 66 15.87 -2.30 2.36
C GLY A 66 16.10 -2.48 3.87
N ILE A 67 15.04 -2.44 4.69
CA ILE A 67 15.14 -2.81 6.12
C ILE A 67 14.51 -4.20 6.28
N PRO A 68 15.30 -5.25 6.53
CA PRO A 68 14.75 -6.59 6.71
C PRO A 68 13.99 -6.71 8.04
N GLY A 69 12.92 -7.52 8.02
CA GLY A 69 12.05 -7.87 9.15
C GLY A 69 10.69 -7.15 9.14
N ALA A 70 9.89 -7.41 10.17
CA ALA A 70 8.52 -6.89 10.34
C ALA A 70 8.40 -5.72 11.34
N GLY A 71 9.51 -5.32 11.97
CA GLY A 71 9.51 -4.36 13.09
C GLY A 71 9.53 -2.88 12.72
N LYS A 72 9.41 -2.02 13.74
CA LYS A 72 9.68 -0.58 13.67
C LYS A 72 11.13 -0.30 14.06
N ARG A 73 11.83 0.55 13.32
CA ARG A 73 13.19 0.99 13.65
C ARG A 73 13.31 2.50 13.56
N LYS A 74 14.13 3.11 14.43
CA LYS A 74 14.46 4.53 14.35
C LYS A 74 15.73 4.70 13.54
N LEU A 75 15.63 5.34 12.37
CA LEU A 75 16.77 5.59 11.50
C LEU A 75 17.03 7.09 11.39
N LEU A 76 18.31 7.47 11.27
CA LEU A 76 18.70 8.82 10.90
C LEU A 76 18.51 8.95 9.38
N LEU A 77 17.52 9.75 8.96
CA LEU A 77 17.23 9.99 7.55
C LEU A 77 17.76 11.35 7.13
N ALA A 78 18.44 11.39 5.98
CA ALA A 78 18.82 12.63 5.30
C ALA A 78 17.79 13.07 4.24
N GLY A 79 16.88 12.18 3.85
CA GLY A 79 15.81 12.46 2.91
C GLY A 79 15.11 11.20 2.40
N GLY A 80 14.16 11.38 1.48
CA GLY A 80 13.45 10.30 0.79
C GLY A 80 12.20 9.80 1.52
N ILE A 81 11.95 8.49 1.41
CA ILE A 81 10.70 7.86 1.89
C ILE A 81 10.53 8.06 3.41
N GLY A 82 9.51 8.81 3.81
CA GLY A 82 9.17 9.14 5.20
C GLY A 82 9.82 10.41 5.78
N PHE A 83 10.74 11.05 5.04
CA PHE A 83 11.34 12.31 5.46
C PHE A 83 11.66 13.21 4.27
N ASN A 84 10.94 14.33 4.18
CA ASN A 84 11.27 15.42 3.27
C ASN A 84 12.02 16.50 4.06
N PRO A 85 13.33 16.72 3.83
CA PRO A 85 14.09 17.77 4.50
C PRO A 85 13.61 19.14 4.04
N VAL A 86 13.57 20.12 4.95
CA VAL A 86 13.18 21.50 4.60
C VAL A 86 14.41 22.36 4.31
N MET A 87 15.52 22.07 4.99
CA MET A 87 16.80 22.72 4.77
C MET A 87 17.83 21.73 4.23
N ASP A 88 18.74 22.23 3.40
CA ASP A 88 19.87 21.44 2.92
C ASP A 88 20.74 20.96 4.09
N GLY A 89 21.05 19.66 4.08
CA GLY A 89 21.81 19.00 5.14
C GLY A 89 21.00 18.61 6.38
N GLU A 90 19.69 18.87 6.43
CA GLU A 90 18.85 18.45 7.56
C GLU A 90 18.80 16.92 7.66
N ARG A 91 19.13 16.39 8.85
CA ARG A 91 18.99 14.96 9.16
C ARG A 91 18.12 14.79 10.38
N ARG A 92 17.12 13.93 10.30
CA ARG A 92 16.22 13.66 11.43
C ARG A 92 16.11 12.19 11.72
N ARG A 93 16.18 11.84 13.01
CA ARG A 93 15.91 10.47 13.47
C ARG A 93 14.39 10.26 13.48
N LYS A 94 13.89 9.44 12.56
CA LYS A 94 12.46 9.09 12.44
C LYS A 94 12.25 7.59 12.58
N THR A 95 11.08 7.22 13.09
CA THR A 95 10.62 5.83 13.12
C THR A 95 10.11 5.45 11.72
N VAL A 96 10.60 4.32 11.22
CA VAL A 96 10.25 3.76 9.92
C VAL A 96 9.93 2.28 10.11
N ARG A 97 8.98 1.76 9.33
CA ARG A 97 8.67 0.34 9.29
C ARG A 97 9.62 -0.41 8.37
N ALA A 98 9.90 -1.65 8.74
CA ALA A 98 10.68 -2.56 7.93
C ALA A 98 9.89 -3.03 6.69
N SER A 99 10.55 -3.72 5.76
CA SER A 99 10.00 -4.01 4.43
C SER A 99 8.97 -5.14 4.40
N GLU A 100 8.90 -5.96 5.44
CA GLU A 100 8.00 -7.12 5.49
C GLU A 100 6.60 -6.70 5.91
N ILE A 101 5.58 -7.17 5.18
CA ILE A 101 4.19 -6.84 5.44
C ILE A 101 3.66 -7.71 6.58
N THR A 102 3.28 -7.06 7.66
CA THR A 102 2.66 -7.64 8.85
C THR A 102 1.15 -7.36 8.88
N GLN A 103 0.44 -7.95 9.83
CA GLN A 103 -1.00 -7.75 10.00
C GLN A 103 -1.40 -6.36 10.50
N ASP A 104 -0.46 -5.55 11.02
CA ASP A 104 -0.77 -4.19 11.51
C ASP A 104 -0.78 -3.12 10.42
N PHE A 105 -0.47 -3.48 9.18
CA PHE A 105 -0.62 -2.57 8.05
C PHE A 105 -2.10 -2.29 7.78
N VAL A 106 -2.41 -1.08 7.34
CA VAL A 106 -3.79 -0.67 7.01
C VAL A 106 -3.93 -0.50 5.50
N GLN A 107 -2.92 0.08 4.85
CA GLN A 107 -2.92 0.31 3.42
C GLN A 107 -1.65 -0.26 2.77
N ILE A 108 -1.83 -0.90 1.62
CA ILE A 108 -0.76 -1.45 0.80
C ILE A 108 -0.89 -0.82 -0.59
N ASN A 109 0.21 -0.28 -1.10
CA ASN A 109 0.28 0.29 -2.43
C ASN A 109 0.99 -0.69 -3.35
N ALA A 110 0.38 -0.96 -4.50
CA ALA A 110 0.90 -1.86 -5.49
C ALA A 110 0.78 -1.26 -6.90
N GLN A 111 1.72 -1.62 -7.77
CA GLN A 111 1.78 -1.19 -9.16
C GLN A 111 1.59 -2.41 -10.06
N VAL A 112 0.78 -2.29 -11.10
CA VAL A 112 0.61 -3.34 -12.11
C VAL A 112 1.88 -3.46 -12.96
N THR A 113 2.52 -4.64 -12.96
CA THR A 113 3.69 -4.94 -13.80
C THR A 113 3.34 -5.81 -14.99
N ALA A 114 2.48 -6.81 -14.82
CA ALA A 114 1.96 -7.64 -15.91
C ALA A 114 0.43 -7.56 -15.93
N TYR A 115 -0.12 -7.36 -17.14
CA TYR A 115 -1.55 -7.23 -17.38
C TYR A 115 -2.13 -8.60 -17.74
N GLY A 116 -3.24 -8.96 -17.09
CA GLY A 116 -4.03 -10.15 -17.42
C GLY A 116 -5.14 -9.88 -18.44
N GLU A 117 -5.97 -10.90 -18.69
CA GLU A 117 -6.94 -10.95 -19.80
C GLU A 117 -8.14 -10.01 -19.70
N LYS A 118 -8.43 -9.40 -18.54
CA LYS A 118 -9.59 -8.50 -18.36
C LYS A 118 -9.16 -7.09 -18.01
N THR A 119 -9.65 -6.08 -18.72
CA THR A 119 -9.36 -4.67 -18.45
C THR A 119 -9.87 -4.22 -17.08
N LEU A 120 -9.00 -3.59 -16.30
CA LEU A 120 -9.31 -3.04 -14.97
C LEU A 120 -10.47 -2.01 -14.97
N ASP A 121 -10.80 -1.45 -16.14
CA ASP A 121 -11.92 -0.53 -16.35
C ASP A 121 -13.32 -1.19 -16.29
N GLU A 122 -13.43 -2.53 -16.41
CA GLU A 122 -14.72 -3.23 -16.30
C GLU A 122 -15.00 -3.80 -14.90
N LEU A 123 -13.96 -4.01 -14.09
CA LEU A 123 -14.09 -4.52 -12.72
C LEU A 123 -14.31 -3.41 -11.70
N PHE A 124 -13.95 -2.18 -12.04
CA PHE A 124 -14.24 -0.99 -11.25
C PHE A 124 -15.06 -0.01 -12.11
N PRO A 125 -16.39 -0.16 -12.17
CA PRO A 125 -17.22 0.94 -12.67
C PRO A 125 -16.86 2.19 -11.87
N LYS A 126 -16.69 3.31 -12.59
CA LYS A 126 -16.47 4.64 -12.02
C LYS A 126 -17.33 4.83 -10.76
N VAL A 127 -16.70 4.81 -9.59
CA VAL A 127 -17.26 5.53 -8.45
C VAL A 127 -16.83 6.98 -8.62
N GLU A 128 -17.57 7.69 -9.46
CA GLU A 128 -17.72 9.12 -9.30
C GLU A 128 -18.19 9.38 -7.86
N GLY A 129 -17.32 9.98 -7.05
CA GLY A 129 -17.66 10.69 -5.82
C GLY A 129 -18.81 10.16 -4.96
N GLU A 130 -18.61 9.06 -4.23
CA GLU A 130 -19.44 8.82 -3.05
C GLU A 130 -18.87 9.56 -1.83
N LYS A 131 -19.56 10.68 -1.57
CA LYS A 131 -19.59 11.46 -0.33
C LYS A 131 -19.29 10.58 0.89
N LYS A 132 -18.16 10.85 1.56
CA LYS A 132 -18.09 10.59 3.00
C LYS A 132 -19.10 11.50 3.67
N GLU A 133 -20.27 10.95 3.97
CA GLU A 133 -21.24 11.48 4.91
C GLU A 133 -20.51 12.02 6.14
N ALA A 134 -20.67 13.32 6.35
CA ALA A 134 -20.50 13.94 7.65
C ALA A 134 -21.52 13.32 8.64
N LYS A 135 -21.07 12.35 9.43
CA LYS A 135 -21.66 11.99 10.73
C LYS A 135 -20.55 12.20 11.74
N LYS A 136 -20.63 12.99 12.81
CA LYS A 136 -21.68 13.74 13.53
C LYS A 136 -20.93 14.76 14.39
N LYS A 137 -21.50 15.94 14.65
CA LYS A 137 -21.50 16.50 16.02
C LYS A 137 -22.63 17.52 16.15
N THR A 138 -23.73 17.02 16.68
CA THR A 138 -24.67 17.76 17.53
C THR A 138 -23.88 18.59 18.55
N ARG A 139 -24.10 19.90 18.59
CA ARG A 139 -24.04 20.71 19.80
C ARG A 139 -24.90 21.96 19.61
#